data_AF-A0A2V1JX33-F1
#
_entry.id   AF-A0A2V1JX33-F1
#
_cell.length_a   1.000
_cell.length_b   1.000
_cell.length_c   1.000
_cell.angle_alpha   90.00
_cell.angle_beta   90.00
_cell.angle_gamma   90.00
#
_symmetry.space_group_name_H-M   'P 1'
#
loop_
_entity.id
_entity.type
_entity.pdbx_description
1 polymer ?
#
loop_
_entity_poly.entity_id
_entity_poly.type
_entity_poly.pdbx_seq_one_letter_code
_entity_poly.pdbx_strand_id
1 'polypeptide(L)'
;MNNEIDSSVLDANPVDDCRERVITVFRAVWGNNYKNAEAETGIPAAKWKRLCIRVQQPTIEMIEALAKTRPYFLLWMMTGHAQTYFQLSPHDRWQDKLARAMGVDVDERHKLKSEQTP
;
A
#
# COMPACT_ATOMS: atom_id res chain seq x y z
N MET A 1 -38.36 -1.79 -23.27
CA MET A 1 -37.11 -2.43 -23.70
C MET A 1 -36.02 -1.72 -22.94
N ASN A 2 -35.54 -2.36 -21.87
CA ASN A 2 -34.62 -1.75 -20.92
C ASN A 2 -33.26 -1.56 -21.61
N ASN A 3 -32.76 -0.33 -21.65
CA ASN A 3 -31.36 -0.07 -21.91
C ASN A 3 -30.60 -0.59 -20.69
N GLU A 4 -30.10 -1.82 -20.77
CA GLU A 4 -29.02 -2.27 -19.90
C GLU A 4 -27.84 -1.34 -20.15
N ILE A 5 -27.65 -0.41 -19.23
CA ILE A 5 -26.39 0.30 -19.09
C ILE A 5 -25.41 -0.77 -18.61
N ASP A 6 -24.49 -1.16 -19.49
CA ASP A 6 -23.38 -2.02 -19.18
C ASP A 6 -22.60 -1.44 -17.99
N SER A 7 -22.73 -2.07 -16.81
CA SER A 7 -22.06 -1.65 -15.59
C SER A 7 -20.53 -1.75 -15.68
N SER A 8 -19.98 -2.40 -16.72
CA SER A 8 -18.55 -2.52 -16.92
C SER A 8 -17.88 -1.23 -17.43
N VAL A 9 -18.67 -0.23 -17.85
CA VAL A 9 -18.16 1.05 -18.37
C VAL A 9 -18.02 2.12 -17.27
N LEU A 10 -18.51 1.88 -16.05
CA LEU A 10 -18.52 2.86 -14.95
C LEU A 10 -17.34 2.75 -13.97
N ASP A 11 -16.48 1.74 -14.09
CA ASP A 11 -15.43 1.45 -13.08
C ASP A 11 -14.01 1.87 -13.47
N ALA A 12 -13.78 2.48 -14.64
CA ALA A 12 -12.48 3.03 -14.99
C ALA A 12 -12.38 4.50 -14.56
N ASN A 13 -12.38 4.77 -13.26
CA ASN A 13 -12.02 6.09 -12.76
C ASN A 13 -10.54 6.34 -13.10
N PRO A 14 -10.15 7.40 -13.84
CA PRO A 14 -8.74 7.69 -14.14
C PRO A 14 -7.88 7.95 -12.88
N VAL A 15 -8.49 7.96 -11.69
CA VAL A 15 -7.87 7.95 -10.35
C VAL A 15 -7.32 6.56 -9.96
N ASP A 16 -7.59 5.50 -10.74
CA ASP A 16 -7.25 4.10 -10.41
C ASP A 16 -5.94 3.56 -11.02
N ASP A 17 -5.15 4.37 -11.73
CA ASP A 17 -3.80 3.96 -12.11
C ASP A 17 -2.81 4.16 -10.95
N CYS A 18 -1.90 3.19 -10.73
CA CYS A 18 -0.94 3.23 -9.63
C CYS A 18 -0.11 4.52 -9.64
N ARG A 19 0.27 4.99 -10.84
CA ARG A 19 0.99 6.27 -11.01
C ARG A 19 0.24 7.44 -10.42
N GLU A 20 -1.06 7.57 -10.70
CA GLU A 20 -1.86 8.71 -10.24
C GLU A 20 -2.04 8.68 -8.73
N ARG A 21 -2.19 7.50 -8.13
CA ARG A 21 -2.25 7.35 -6.67
C ARG A 21 -0.92 7.73 -6.02
N VAL A 22 0.21 7.28 -6.57
CA VAL A 22 1.53 7.66 -6.06
C VAL A 22 1.77 9.17 -6.18
N ILE A 23 1.40 9.79 -7.31
CA ILE A 23 1.45 11.26 -7.49
C ILE A 23 0.55 11.96 -6.46
N THR A 24 -0.63 11.41 -6.18
CA THR A 24 -1.56 11.96 -5.19
C THR A 24 -0.95 11.98 -3.80
N VAL A 25 -0.37 10.87 -3.35
CA VAL A 25 0.31 10.82 -2.04
C VAL A 25 1.54 11.74 -2.03
N PHE A 26 2.35 11.74 -3.09
CA PHE A 26 3.48 12.65 -3.21
C PHE A 26 3.07 14.11 -3.00
N ARG A 27 2.01 14.55 -3.69
CA ARG A 27 1.50 15.93 -3.59
C ARG A 27 0.92 16.23 -2.21
N ALA A 28 0.29 15.26 -1.56
CA ALA A 28 -0.21 15.42 -0.20
C ALA A 28 0.93 15.58 0.83
N VAL A 29 2.10 14.96 0.59
CA VAL A 29 3.25 15.02 1.49
C VAL A 29 4.13 16.25 1.23
N TRP A 30 4.50 16.50 -0.03
CA TRP A 30 5.49 17.52 -0.39
C TRP A 30 4.97 18.62 -1.34
N GLY A 31 3.73 18.52 -1.81
CA GLY A 31 3.17 19.48 -2.78
C GLY A 31 4.00 19.52 -4.07
N ASN A 32 4.49 20.71 -4.43
CA ASN A 32 5.39 20.93 -5.58
C ASN A 32 6.87 21.08 -5.16
N ASN A 33 7.22 20.78 -3.89
CA ASN A 33 8.58 20.96 -3.38
C ASN A 33 9.44 19.71 -3.57
N TYR A 34 9.97 19.54 -4.79
CA TYR A 34 10.81 18.40 -5.14
C TYR A 34 12.16 18.36 -4.39
N LYS A 35 12.69 19.52 -3.96
CA LYS A 35 13.96 19.58 -3.22
C LYS A 35 13.82 18.98 -1.82
N ASN A 36 12.69 19.23 -1.13
CA ASN A 36 12.42 18.62 0.16
C ASN A 36 12.24 17.10 0.02
N ALA A 37 11.50 16.66 -1.00
CA ALA A 37 11.36 15.23 -1.27
C ALA A 37 12.72 14.55 -1.51
N GLU A 38 13.64 15.19 -2.23
CA GLU A 38 15.01 14.69 -2.42
C GLU A 38 15.80 14.65 -1.11
N ALA A 39 15.75 15.72 -0.30
CA ALA A 39 16.47 15.78 0.98
C ALA A 39 16.00 14.68 1.96
N GLU A 40 14.70 14.37 1.98
CA GLU A 40 14.13 13.37 2.89
C GLU A 40 14.30 11.93 2.39
N THR A 41 14.29 11.71 1.07
CA THR A 41 14.25 10.36 0.49
C THR A 41 15.56 9.91 -0.15
N GLY A 42 16.48 10.84 -0.43
CA GLY A 42 17.69 10.60 -1.23
C GLY A 42 17.41 10.37 -2.73
N ILE A 43 16.15 10.39 -3.17
CA ILE A 43 15.77 10.21 -4.57
C ILE A 43 15.85 11.57 -5.29
N PRO A 44 16.58 11.68 -6.41
CA PRO A 44 16.78 12.97 -7.07
C PRO A 44 15.47 13.71 -7.40
N ALA A 45 15.41 15.01 -7.14
CA ALA A 45 14.24 15.85 -7.42
C ALA A 45 13.76 15.75 -8.87
N ALA A 46 14.69 15.59 -9.81
CA ALA A 46 14.39 15.39 -11.22
C ALA A 46 13.55 14.12 -11.47
N LYS A 47 13.81 13.03 -10.73
CA LYS A 47 13.06 11.77 -10.83
C LYS A 47 11.63 11.98 -10.31
N TRP A 48 11.47 12.63 -9.16
CA TRP A 48 10.16 13.01 -8.61
C TRP A 48 9.36 13.90 -9.56
N LYS A 49 10.03 14.89 -10.16
CA LYS A 49 9.42 15.77 -11.16
C LYS A 49 8.92 14.97 -12.36
N ARG A 50 9.74 14.09 -12.93
CA ARG A 50 9.38 13.21 -14.07
C ARG A 50 8.16 12.35 -13.77
N LEU A 51 8.05 11.83 -12.54
CA LEU A 51 6.86 11.11 -12.09
C LEU A 51 5.64 12.05 -12.09
N CYS A 52 5.74 13.22 -11.44
CA CYS A 52 4.62 14.17 -11.30
C CYS A 52 4.12 14.77 -12.61
N ILE A 53 4.95 14.82 -13.65
CA ILE A 53 4.57 15.21 -15.02
C ILE A 53 4.19 14.02 -15.91
N ARG A 54 4.03 12.82 -15.33
CA ARG A 54 3.58 11.58 -15.98
C ARG A 54 4.50 11.04 -17.07
N VAL A 55 5.76 11.46 -17.07
CA VAL A 55 6.79 10.99 -18.02
C VAL A 55 7.32 9.60 -17.64
N GLN A 56 7.24 9.22 -16.36
CA GLN A 56 7.64 7.88 -15.91
C GLN A 56 6.59 7.26 -15.00
N GLN A 57 6.60 5.93 -14.93
CA GLN A 57 5.93 5.16 -13.88
C GLN A 57 6.67 5.34 -12.54
N PRO A 58 5.99 5.16 -11.39
CA PRO A 58 6.65 5.18 -10.10
C PRO A 58 7.60 3.98 -9.99
N THR A 59 8.82 4.21 -9.49
CA THR A 59 9.73 3.10 -9.20
C THR A 59 9.47 2.53 -7.81
N ILE A 60 9.95 1.31 -7.55
CA ILE A 60 9.81 0.67 -6.24
C ILE A 60 10.39 1.57 -5.14
N GLU A 61 11.55 2.19 -5.37
CA GLU A 61 12.18 3.07 -4.38
C GLU A 61 11.31 4.29 -4.05
N MET A 62 10.57 4.83 -5.04
CA MET A 62 9.65 5.95 -4.81
C MET A 62 8.45 5.54 -3.95
N ILE A 63 7.89 4.36 -4.23
CA ILE A 63 6.77 3.81 -3.46
C ILE A 63 7.23 3.50 -2.03
N GLU A 64 8.41 2.89 -1.87
CA GLU A 64 9.02 2.60 -0.58
C GLU A 64 9.25 3.88 0.23
N ALA A 65 9.82 4.93 -0.39
CA ALA A 65 10.05 6.21 0.26
C ALA A 65 8.74 6.82 0.79
N LEU A 66 7.68 6.82 -0.02
CA LEU A 66 6.35 7.28 0.39
C LEU A 66 5.76 6.40 1.50
N ALA A 67 5.94 5.09 1.43
CA ALA A 67 5.46 4.16 2.45
C ALA A 67 6.19 4.34 3.79
N LYS A 68 7.48 4.67 3.78
CA LYS A 68 8.24 5.02 5.00
C LYS A 68 7.77 6.35 5.59
N THR A 69 7.52 7.36 4.76
CA THR A 69 7.07 8.68 5.21
C THR A 69 5.61 8.67 5.69
N ARG A 70 4.73 7.94 5.00
CA ARG A 70 3.29 7.82 5.30
C ARG A 70 2.80 6.38 5.09
N PRO A 71 3.03 5.48 6.06
CA PRO A 71 2.73 4.05 5.92
C PRO A 71 1.25 3.74 5.71
N TYR A 72 0.35 4.61 6.17
CA TYR A 72 -1.10 4.44 6.03
C TYR A 72 -1.60 4.43 4.58
N PHE A 73 -0.83 4.97 3.62
CA PHE A 73 -1.25 5.02 2.22
C PHE A 73 -0.68 3.90 1.35
N LEU A 74 0.18 3.01 1.88
CA LEU A 74 0.84 1.99 1.06
C LEU A 74 -0.14 1.10 0.30
N LEU A 75 -1.12 0.52 1.01
CA LEU A 75 -2.10 -0.35 0.37
C LEU A 75 -2.89 0.41 -0.70
N TRP A 76 -3.36 1.61 -0.36
CA TRP A 76 -4.12 2.43 -1.27
C TRP A 76 -3.31 2.80 -2.52
N MET A 77 -2.03 3.18 -2.39
CA MET A 77 -1.15 3.45 -3.55
C MET A 77 -1.06 2.26 -4.50
N MET A 78 -0.96 1.04 -3.96
CA MET A 78 -0.76 -0.16 -4.76
C MET A 78 -2.06 -0.68 -5.38
N THR A 79 -3.17 -0.64 -4.65
CA THR A 79 -4.40 -1.36 -5.04
C THR A 79 -5.59 -0.46 -5.31
N GLY A 80 -5.54 0.82 -4.95
CA GLY A 80 -6.69 1.74 -4.98
C GLY A 80 -7.66 1.56 -3.80
N HIS A 81 -7.45 0.56 -2.95
CA HIS A 81 -8.34 0.25 -1.84
C HIS A 81 -7.77 0.77 -0.53
N ALA A 82 -8.57 1.58 0.19
CA ALA A 82 -8.24 2.02 1.53
C ALA A 82 -8.85 1.04 2.53
N GLN A 83 -8.00 0.20 3.13
CA GLN A 83 -8.38 -0.69 4.22
C GLN A 83 -7.33 -0.60 5.31
N THR A 84 -7.79 -0.48 6.56
CA THR A 84 -6.92 -0.47 7.73
C THR A 84 -6.55 -1.92 8.06
N TYR A 85 -5.31 -2.29 7.76
CA TYR A 85 -4.74 -3.57 8.18
C TYR A 85 -3.68 -3.37 9.25
N PHE A 86 -3.54 -4.36 10.14
CA PHE A 86 -2.31 -4.54 10.89
C PHE A 86 -1.21 -4.99 9.92
N GLN A 87 -0.18 -4.16 9.75
CA GLN A 87 1.03 -4.59 9.03
C GLN A 87 1.81 -5.55 9.93
N LEU A 88 2.19 -6.70 9.38
CA LEU A 88 2.94 -7.73 10.09
C LEU A 88 4.24 -8.01 9.36
N SER A 89 5.32 -8.10 10.13
CA SER A 89 6.59 -8.57 9.59
C SER A 89 6.57 -10.11 9.50
N PRO A 90 6.96 -10.71 8.36
CA PRO A 90 7.13 -12.16 8.26
C PRO A 90 8.18 -12.72 9.23
N HIS A 91 9.09 -11.87 9.73
CA HIS A 91 10.08 -12.24 10.74
C HIS A 91 9.52 -12.27 12.17
N ASP A 92 8.33 -11.70 12.38
CA ASP A 92 7.62 -11.86 13.63
C ASP A 92 6.87 -13.20 13.65
N ARG A 93 6.45 -13.64 14.84
CA ARG A 93 5.39 -14.65 14.97
C ARG A 93 4.05 -14.07 14.54
N TRP A 94 3.93 -13.74 13.26
CA TRP A 94 2.79 -13.02 12.70
C TRP A 94 1.52 -13.84 12.78
N GLN A 95 1.60 -15.17 12.76
CA GLN A 95 0.46 -16.05 13.00
C GLN A 95 -0.11 -15.85 14.42
N ASP A 96 0.76 -15.73 15.42
CA ASP A 96 0.35 -15.51 16.82
C ASP A 96 -0.25 -14.10 16.99
N LYS A 97 0.35 -13.09 16.33
CA LYS A 97 -0.17 -11.72 16.33
C LYS A 97 -1.55 -11.64 15.66
N LEU A 98 -1.76 -12.32 14.54
CA LEU A 98 -3.06 -12.41 13.87
C LEU A 98 -4.09 -13.13 14.73
N ALA A 99 -3.74 -14.27 15.30
CA ALA A 99 -4.65 -15.05 16.13
C ALA A 99 -5.14 -14.20 17.32
N ARG A 100 -4.23 -13.50 18.02
CA ARG A 100 -4.60 -12.54 19.07
C ARG A 100 -5.49 -11.42 18.56
N ALA A 101 -5.17 -10.80 17.42
CA ALA A 101 -5.96 -9.71 16.84
C ALA A 101 -7.38 -10.16 16.42
N MET A 102 -7.54 -11.43 16.05
CA MET A 102 -8.83 -12.04 15.69
C MET A 102 -9.55 -12.69 16.89
N GLY A 103 -9.02 -12.57 18.11
CA GLY A 103 -9.62 -13.17 19.30
C GLY A 103 -9.56 -14.70 19.32
N VAL A 104 -8.65 -15.31 18.55
CA VAL A 104 -8.41 -16.76 18.52
C VAL A 104 -7.34 -17.09 19.55
N ASP A 105 -7.67 -17.97 20.50
CA ASP A 105 -6.71 -18.46 21.50
C ASP A 105 -5.58 -19.26 20.81
N VAL A 106 -4.34 -18.87 21.08
CA VAL A 106 -3.14 -19.43 20.44
C VAL A 106 -2.72 -20.74 21.12
N ASP A 107 -3.12 -20.95 22.38
CA ASP A 107 -2.65 -22.06 23.20
C ASP A 107 -3.24 -23.43 22.80
N GLU A 108 -4.35 -23.47 22.05
CA GLU A 108 -4.91 -24.74 21.54
C GLU A 108 -4.09 -25.34 20.38
N ARG A 109 -3.36 -24.53 19.60
CA ARG A 109 -2.56 -25.04 18.47
C ARG A 109 -1.32 -25.81 18.90
N HIS A 110 -0.81 -25.53 20.11
CA HIS A 110 0.33 -26.25 20.67
C HIS A 110 -0.07 -27.60 21.28
N LYS A 111 -1.29 -27.73 21.82
CA LYS A 111 -1.83 -29.00 22.33
C LYS A 111 -2.13 -30.01 21.22
N LEU A 112 -2.67 -29.55 20.09
CA LEU A 112 -2.97 -30.42 18.94
C LEU A 112 -1.72 -31.00 18.27
N LYS A 113 -0.57 -30.32 18.33
CA LYS A 113 0.70 -30.83 17.79
C LYS A 113 1.39 -31.84 18.71
N SER A 114 1.17 -31.75 20.03
CA SER A 114 1.72 -32.73 20.99
C SER A 114 0.92 -34.04 21.06
N GLU A 115 -0.33 -34.07 20.58
CA GLU A 115 -1.19 -35.27 20.58
C GLU A 115 -1.11 -36.08 19.27
N GLN A 116 -0.40 -35.58 18.24
CA GLN A 116 -0.27 -36.23 16.92
C GLN A 116 1.10 -36.86 16.65
N THR A 117 1.93 -37.05 17.68
CA THR A 117 3.18 -37.81 17.54
C THR A 117 3.03 -39.15 18.28
N PRO A 118 2.90 -40.29 17.57
CA PRO A 118 3.04 -41.62 18.17
C PRO A 118 4.49 -41.92 18.55
#